data_AF-A0A4P8KN28-F1
#
_entry.id   AF-A0A4P8KN28-F1
#
_cell.length_a   1.000
_cell.length_b   1.000
_cell.length_c   1.000
_cell.angle_alpha   90.00
_cell.angle_beta   90.00
_cell.angle_gamma   90.00
#
_symmetry.space_group_name_H-M   'P 1'
#
loop_
_entity.id
_entity.type
_entity.pdbx_description
1 polymer ?
#
loop_
_entity_poly.entity_id
_entity_poly.type
_entity_poly.pdbx_seq_one_letter_code
_entity_poly.pdbx_strand_id
1 'polypeptide(L)'
;MRRGTFRDETVDYAAVGATQAPDLLQYPPEKSIPAEESWKLGSGEERFRSAGDALLSWSALRDGGISIAEVRPASDPSYSGVSFDDEGQPIAPSRLDADQRFDADGTPYVAAGSSVHVRGRIGGYRVDAELRVIFVVEEKRRIGFALGTVRDSVVSGEESFMIEWRGDDEVWFTVRAFDRPVAPLYRLLPALVRRRRRELFSRYLRAISPMYTTPA
;
A
#
# COMPACT_ATOMS: atom_id res chain seq x y z
N MET A 1 13.68 -9.24 26.02
CA MET A 1 13.07 -8.49 24.89
C MET A 1 13.99 -7.33 24.54
N ARG A 2 14.88 -7.49 23.55
CA ARG A 2 15.83 -6.43 23.14
C ARG A 2 15.06 -5.45 22.24
N ARG A 3 14.86 -4.21 22.68
CA ARG A 3 14.50 -3.10 21.78
C ARG A 3 15.69 -2.91 20.85
N GLY A 4 15.54 -3.27 19.57
CA GLY A 4 16.56 -3.03 18.56
C GLY A 4 16.76 -1.53 18.38
N THR A 5 18.02 -1.10 18.33
CA THR A 5 18.41 0.28 18.02
C THR A 5 17.95 0.60 16.60
N PHE A 6 17.01 1.54 16.45
CA PHE A 6 16.41 1.88 15.17
C PHE A 6 17.32 2.85 14.38
N ARG A 7 17.51 2.56 13.10
CA ARG A 7 18.10 3.47 12.11
C ARG A 7 16.98 3.88 11.17
N ASP A 8 16.99 5.12 10.71
CA ASP A 8 16.14 5.59 9.61
C ASP A 8 16.58 4.88 8.32
N GLU A 9 16.14 3.63 8.17
CA GLU A 9 16.54 2.74 7.09
C GLU A 9 15.72 3.08 5.84
N THR A 10 16.31 3.13 4.66
CA THR A 10 15.55 3.32 3.42
C THR A 10 14.88 2.02 2.98
N VAL A 11 14.01 2.09 1.97
CA VAL A 11 13.48 0.87 1.33
C VAL A 11 14.59 0.00 0.71
N ASP A 12 14.31 -1.30 0.53
CA ASP A 12 15.28 -2.30 0.05
C ASP A 12 15.24 -2.55 -1.47
N TYR A 13 14.63 -1.64 -2.23
CA TYR A 13 14.53 -1.67 -3.69
C TYR A 13 14.84 -0.29 -4.29
N ALA A 14 15.21 -0.25 -5.57
CA ALA A 14 15.70 0.96 -6.23
C ALA A 14 14.60 1.78 -6.92
N ALA A 15 13.61 1.13 -7.52
CA ALA A 15 12.58 1.77 -8.33
C ALA A 15 11.44 2.37 -7.47
N VAL A 16 11.76 3.34 -6.63
CA VAL A 16 10.82 3.99 -5.70
C VAL A 16 9.77 4.80 -6.46
N GLY A 17 8.49 4.57 -6.16
CA GLY A 17 7.35 5.22 -6.79
C GLY A 17 6.94 4.59 -8.13
N ALA A 18 7.61 3.52 -8.58
CA ALA A 18 7.34 2.92 -9.88
C ALA A 18 5.94 2.30 -10.00
N THR A 19 5.21 2.07 -8.90
CA THR A 19 3.80 1.66 -9.02
C THR A 19 2.88 2.74 -9.59
N GLN A 20 3.36 3.97 -9.76
CA GLN A 20 2.64 5.04 -10.48
C GLN A 20 2.85 4.97 -11.99
N ALA A 21 3.90 4.30 -12.47
CA ALA A 21 4.23 4.29 -13.89
C ALA A 21 3.10 3.63 -14.72
N PRO A 22 2.61 4.26 -15.80
CA PRO A 22 1.51 3.70 -16.59
C PRO A 22 1.91 2.39 -17.29
N ASP A 23 3.19 2.20 -17.56
CA ASP A 23 3.76 1.06 -18.25
C ASP A 23 4.30 -0.04 -17.32
N LEU A 24 4.06 0.04 -16.00
CA LEU A 24 4.54 -0.91 -14.98
C LEU A 24 4.37 -2.38 -15.38
N LEU A 25 3.23 -2.74 -15.98
CA LEU A 25 2.93 -4.12 -16.36
C LEU A 25 3.75 -4.60 -17.56
N GLN A 26 4.12 -3.67 -18.46
CA GLN A 26 4.89 -3.95 -19.67
C GLN A 26 6.40 -3.85 -19.41
N TYR A 27 6.83 -2.86 -18.62
CA TYR A 27 8.22 -2.57 -18.28
C TYR A 27 8.42 -2.48 -16.76
N PRO A 28 8.27 -3.62 -16.05
CA PRO A 28 8.47 -3.63 -14.61
C PRO A 28 9.94 -3.38 -14.23
N PRO A 29 10.22 -2.91 -13.01
CA PRO A 29 11.58 -2.82 -12.48
C PRO A 29 12.35 -4.13 -12.61
N GLU A 30 13.68 -4.03 -12.75
CA GLU A 30 14.53 -5.18 -13.06
C GLU A 30 14.33 -6.36 -12.08
N LYS A 31 14.16 -7.57 -12.62
CA LYS A 31 13.98 -8.83 -11.86
C LYS A 31 12.76 -8.84 -10.93
N SER A 32 11.81 -7.91 -11.12
CA SER A 32 10.55 -7.89 -10.40
C SER A 32 9.42 -8.51 -11.23
N ILE A 33 8.35 -8.91 -10.53
CA ILE A 33 7.14 -9.46 -11.12
C ILE A 33 6.03 -8.43 -10.88
N PRO A 34 5.50 -7.75 -11.91
CA PRO A 34 4.41 -6.81 -11.73
C PRO A 34 3.07 -7.52 -11.52
N ALA A 35 2.12 -6.82 -10.95
CA ALA A 35 0.71 -7.19 -10.91
C ALA A 35 -0.15 -5.94 -10.74
N GLU A 36 -1.36 -6.05 -11.25
CA GLU A 36 -2.42 -5.09 -11.05
C GLU A 36 -3.71 -5.85 -10.97
N GLU A 37 -4.58 -5.42 -10.07
CA GLU A 37 -5.96 -5.82 -10.11
C GLU A 37 -6.86 -4.66 -9.66
N SER A 38 -8.09 -4.60 -10.19
CA SER A 38 -9.01 -3.49 -9.98
C SER A 38 -10.46 -3.94 -9.84
N TRP A 39 -11.21 -3.32 -8.93
CA TRP A 39 -12.60 -3.64 -8.62
C TRP A 39 -13.45 -2.39 -8.47
N LYS A 40 -14.67 -2.43 -9.02
CA LYS A 40 -15.69 -1.43 -8.76
C LYS A 40 -16.22 -1.56 -7.34
N LEU A 41 -16.12 -0.49 -6.56
CA LEU A 41 -16.66 -0.37 -5.20
C LEU A 41 -18.10 0.16 -5.18
N GLY A 42 -18.54 0.81 -6.27
CA GLY A 42 -19.87 1.42 -6.37
C GLY A 42 -19.83 2.68 -7.22
N SER A 43 -20.61 3.69 -6.83
CA SER A 43 -20.67 5.00 -7.47
C SER A 43 -20.93 6.12 -6.46
N GLY A 44 -20.63 7.37 -6.84
CA GLY A 44 -20.93 8.57 -6.07
C GLY A 44 -19.83 9.02 -5.10
N GLU A 45 -19.88 10.30 -4.73
CA GLU A 45 -18.92 10.94 -3.83
C GLU A 45 -18.88 10.30 -2.44
N GLU A 46 -20.03 9.94 -1.88
CA GLU A 46 -20.12 9.32 -0.55
C GLU A 46 -19.33 7.99 -0.50
N ARG A 47 -19.49 7.16 -1.55
CA ARG A 47 -18.73 5.91 -1.68
C ARG A 47 -17.24 6.19 -1.75
N PHE A 48 -16.83 7.14 -2.58
CA PHE A 48 -15.43 7.55 -2.74
C PHE A 48 -14.82 8.00 -1.41
N ARG A 49 -15.50 8.90 -0.68
CA ARG A 49 -15.02 9.39 0.63
C ARG A 49 -14.93 8.27 1.65
N SER A 50 -15.99 7.48 1.80
CA SER A 50 -16.02 6.36 2.77
C SER A 50 -14.90 5.34 2.53
N ALA A 51 -14.64 5.00 1.27
CA ALA A 51 -13.61 4.04 0.92
C ALA A 51 -12.21 4.66 1.07
N GLY A 52 -12.04 5.93 0.72
CA GLY A 52 -10.81 6.69 0.94
C GLY A 52 -10.43 6.77 2.42
N ASP A 53 -11.41 7.08 3.29
CA ASP A 53 -11.19 7.13 4.73
C ASP A 53 -10.80 5.76 5.29
N ALA A 54 -11.50 4.69 4.90
CA ALA A 54 -11.16 3.31 5.29
C ALA A 54 -9.75 2.93 4.81
N LEU A 55 -9.38 3.30 3.58
CA LEU A 55 -8.06 3.02 3.03
C LEU A 55 -6.96 3.74 3.84
N LEU A 56 -7.14 5.03 4.15
CA LEU A 56 -6.18 5.83 4.91
C LEU A 56 -6.12 5.46 6.40
N SER A 57 -7.15 4.79 6.95
CA SER A 57 -7.15 4.20 8.30
C SER A 57 -6.61 2.76 8.35
N TRP A 58 -5.88 2.33 7.31
CA TRP A 58 -5.25 1.01 7.20
C TRP A 58 -6.20 -0.19 7.08
N SER A 59 -7.50 0.02 6.78
CA SER A 59 -8.47 -1.08 6.72
C SER A 59 -8.10 -2.16 5.70
N ALA A 60 -7.52 -1.78 4.57
CA ALA A 60 -7.04 -2.75 3.56
C ALA A 60 -6.13 -3.82 4.19
N LEU A 61 -5.23 -3.43 5.10
CA LEU A 61 -4.36 -4.37 5.81
C LEU A 61 -5.08 -5.03 6.99
N ARG A 62 -5.67 -4.23 7.89
CA ARG A 62 -6.28 -4.69 9.16
C ARG A 62 -7.41 -5.68 8.91
N ASP A 63 -8.41 -5.26 8.13
CA ASP A 63 -9.60 -6.05 7.84
C ASP A 63 -9.28 -7.13 6.78
N GLY A 64 -8.16 -6.99 6.09
CA GLY A 64 -7.54 -8.05 5.29
C GLY A 64 -6.95 -9.20 6.11
N GLY A 65 -6.93 -9.08 7.44
CA GLY A 65 -6.40 -10.08 8.38
C GLY A 65 -4.92 -9.91 8.68
N ILE A 66 -4.31 -8.75 8.36
CA ILE A 66 -2.93 -8.42 8.71
C ILE A 66 -2.93 -7.67 10.05
N SER A 67 -2.16 -8.15 11.02
CA SER A 67 -1.98 -7.43 12.28
C SER A 67 -0.97 -6.30 12.07
N ILE A 68 -1.38 -5.07 12.36
CA ILE A 68 -0.47 -3.92 12.43
C ILE A 68 0.08 -3.87 13.85
N ALA A 69 1.35 -4.23 14.01
CA ALA A 69 2.01 -4.25 15.31
C ALA A 69 2.42 -2.85 15.77
N GLU A 70 2.77 -1.98 14.84
CA GLU A 70 3.23 -0.62 15.12
C GLU A 70 3.10 0.26 13.88
N VAL A 71 2.65 1.51 14.06
CA VAL A 71 2.76 2.58 13.05
C VAL A 71 3.58 3.70 13.66
N ARG A 72 4.63 4.12 12.96
CA ARG A 72 5.48 5.24 13.35
C ARG A 72 5.35 6.35 12.32
N PRO A 73 4.88 7.55 12.70
CA PRO A 73 4.91 8.72 11.83
C PRO A 73 6.33 9.03 11.35
N ALA A 74 6.45 9.73 10.23
CA ALA A 74 7.74 10.26 9.77
C ALA A 74 8.35 11.18 10.85
N SER A 75 9.64 11.02 11.13
CA SER A 75 10.35 11.74 12.21
C SER A 75 10.72 13.20 11.89
N ASP A 76 10.61 13.62 10.62
CA ASP A 76 10.93 14.98 10.15
C ASP A 76 10.29 15.22 8.77
N PRO A 77 10.14 16.48 8.29
CA PRO A 77 9.46 16.83 7.04
C PRO A 77 10.23 16.42 5.77
N SER A 78 11.26 15.58 5.88
CA SER A 78 12.20 15.27 4.81
C SER A 78 11.67 14.33 3.73
N TYR A 79 10.50 13.71 3.93
CA TYR A 79 9.94 12.78 2.95
C TYR A 79 8.47 13.11 2.64
N SER A 80 8.28 13.97 1.65
CA SER A 80 6.97 14.35 1.14
C SER A 80 6.37 13.32 0.17
N GLY A 81 7.07 12.20 -0.04
CA GLY A 81 6.79 11.23 -1.10
C GLY A 81 7.10 11.74 -2.50
N VAL A 82 7.17 10.82 -3.45
CA VAL A 82 7.40 11.14 -4.87
C VAL A 82 6.17 10.71 -5.67
N SER A 83 5.55 11.66 -6.35
CA SER A 83 4.44 11.41 -7.28
C SER A 83 4.78 11.93 -8.67
N PHE A 84 4.18 11.31 -9.69
CA PHE A 84 4.37 11.67 -11.08
C PHE A 84 3.02 11.88 -11.77
N ASP A 85 2.97 12.77 -12.77
CA ASP A 85 1.82 12.92 -13.66
C ASP A 85 1.84 11.87 -14.78
N ASP A 86 0.84 11.94 -15.65
CA ASP A 86 0.69 10.99 -16.76
C ASP A 86 1.83 11.12 -17.78
N GLU A 87 2.51 12.26 -17.81
CA GLU A 87 3.71 12.53 -18.60
C GLU A 87 5.02 12.13 -17.90
N GLY A 88 4.95 11.61 -16.68
CA GLY A 88 6.09 11.16 -15.88
C GLY A 88 6.89 12.31 -15.24
N GLN A 89 6.35 13.52 -15.20
CA GLN A 89 6.96 14.65 -14.49
C GLN A 89 6.65 14.57 -12.99
N PRO A 90 7.61 14.92 -12.12
CA PRO A 90 7.38 14.93 -10.69
C PRO A 90 6.33 15.97 -10.31
N ILE A 91 5.26 15.52 -9.65
CA ILE A 91 4.23 16.39 -9.09
C ILE A 91 4.64 16.76 -7.66
N ALA A 92 4.55 18.06 -7.35
CA ALA A 92 4.64 18.50 -5.96
C ALA A 92 3.57 17.79 -5.11
N PRO A 93 3.90 17.31 -3.90
CA PRO A 93 2.95 16.65 -3.03
C PRO A 93 1.69 17.50 -2.84
N SER A 94 0.52 16.87 -2.94
CA SER A 94 -0.77 17.55 -2.80
C SER A 94 -0.93 18.22 -1.42
N ARG A 95 -0.19 17.77 -0.40
CA ARG A 95 -0.01 18.46 0.89
C ARG A 95 1.41 18.26 1.42
N LEU A 96 2.10 19.36 1.71
CA LEU A 96 3.39 19.35 2.41
C LEU A 96 3.23 19.21 3.94
N ASP A 97 2.09 19.66 4.47
CA ASP A 97 1.77 19.70 5.90
C ASP A 97 0.34 19.17 6.13
N ALA A 98 0.12 17.87 5.98
CA ALA A 98 -1.11 17.28 6.52
C ALA A 98 -0.87 17.00 8.01
N ASP A 99 -1.57 17.72 8.90
CA ASP A 99 -1.62 17.38 10.32
C ASP A 99 -1.91 15.88 10.46
N GLN A 100 -1.06 15.18 11.20
CA GLN A 100 -1.20 13.74 11.40
C GLN A 100 -2.57 13.43 12.00
N ARG A 101 -3.42 12.73 11.25
CA ARG A 101 -4.72 12.25 11.73
C ARG A 101 -4.52 10.96 12.51
N PHE A 102 -5.40 10.70 13.47
CA PHE A 102 -5.40 9.50 14.30
C PHE A 102 -6.80 8.88 14.33
N ASP A 103 -6.87 7.55 14.41
CA ASP A 103 -8.13 6.85 14.66
C ASP A 103 -8.53 6.91 16.15
N ALA A 104 -9.70 6.36 16.48
CA ALA A 104 -10.22 6.36 17.85
C ALA A 104 -9.32 5.63 18.85
N ASP A 105 -8.50 4.69 18.38
CA ASP A 105 -7.54 3.93 19.19
C ASP A 105 -6.17 4.62 19.30
N GLY A 106 -6.02 5.80 18.68
CA GLY A 106 -4.77 6.57 18.67
C GLY A 106 -3.75 6.06 17.66
N THR A 107 -4.14 5.24 16.69
CA THR A 107 -3.27 4.85 15.57
C THR A 107 -3.21 6.00 14.57
N PRO A 108 -2.02 6.47 14.18
CA PRO A 108 -1.90 7.44 13.11
C PRO A 108 -2.43 6.87 11.79
N TYR A 109 -3.20 7.69 11.07
CA TYR A 109 -3.56 7.44 9.67
C TYR A 109 -2.30 7.38 8.80
N VAL A 110 -2.46 6.81 7.61
CA VAL A 110 -1.42 6.79 6.59
C VAL A 110 -0.94 8.22 6.33
N ALA A 111 0.37 8.43 6.46
CA ALA A 111 1.06 9.66 6.12
C ALA A 111 2.35 9.32 5.37
N ALA A 112 2.79 10.19 4.45
CA ALA A 112 4.01 9.97 3.69
C ALA A 112 5.20 9.83 4.65
N GLY A 113 6.07 8.84 4.39
CA GLY A 113 7.23 8.55 5.22
C GLY A 113 6.95 7.75 6.49
N SER A 114 5.68 7.55 6.87
CA SER A 114 5.32 6.68 7.99
C SER A 114 5.85 5.27 7.77
N SER A 115 6.37 4.65 8.83
CA SER A 115 6.80 3.25 8.83
C SER A 115 5.77 2.39 9.54
N VAL A 116 5.46 1.23 8.98
CA VAL A 116 4.50 0.27 9.54
C VAL A 116 5.14 -1.11 9.68
N HIS A 117 4.99 -1.71 10.85
CA HIS A 117 5.39 -3.10 11.10
C HIS A 117 4.13 -3.96 11.07
N VAL A 118 4.03 -4.83 10.08
CA VAL A 118 2.94 -5.80 9.94
C VAL A 118 3.38 -7.19 10.39
N ARG A 119 2.47 -7.96 10.96
CA ARG A 119 2.72 -9.33 11.41
C ARG A 119 1.58 -10.29 11.10
N GLY A 120 1.95 -11.56 10.96
CA GLY A 120 1.01 -12.68 10.92
C GLY A 120 1.11 -13.55 9.68
N ARG A 121 0.00 -14.23 9.37
CA ARG A 121 -0.12 -15.13 8.22
C ARG A 121 -1.48 -14.98 7.55
N ILE A 122 -1.48 -14.98 6.23
CA ILE A 122 -2.69 -15.01 5.41
C ILE A 122 -2.63 -16.22 4.48
N GLY A 123 -3.66 -17.07 4.51
CA GLY A 123 -3.72 -18.27 3.66
C GLY A 123 -2.51 -19.20 3.84
N GLY A 124 -1.91 -19.23 5.04
CA GLY A 124 -0.68 -19.97 5.34
C GLY A 124 0.63 -19.24 5.00
N TYR A 125 0.58 -18.16 4.23
CA TYR A 125 1.73 -17.37 3.82
C TYR A 125 2.13 -16.35 4.89
N ARG A 126 3.43 -16.23 5.14
CA ARG A 126 3.98 -15.20 6.04
C ARG A 126 3.81 -13.81 5.42
N VAL A 127 3.35 -12.87 6.23
CA VAL A 127 3.14 -11.46 5.84
C VAL A 127 3.90 -10.49 6.73
N ASP A 128 4.76 -10.98 7.64
CA ASP A 128 5.62 -10.11 8.43
C ASP A 128 6.48 -9.24 7.51
N ALA A 129 6.53 -7.94 7.77
CA ALA A 129 7.36 -6.98 7.06
C ALA A 129 7.46 -5.67 7.85
N GLU A 130 8.58 -4.99 7.69
CA GLU A 130 8.69 -3.56 7.94
C GLU A 130 8.53 -2.84 6.61
N LEU A 131 7.56 -1.92 6.55
CA LEU A 131 7.15 -1.20 5.34
C LEU A 131 7.22 0.31 5.56
N ARG A 132 7.36 1.05 4.46
CA ARG A 132 7.43 2.51 4.40
C ARG A 132 6.30 3.03 3.53
N VAL A 133 5.59 4.06 3.96
CA VAL A 133 4.67 4.80 3.09
C VAL A 133 5.48 5.68 2.13
N ILE A 134 5.42 5.38 0.83
CA ILE A 134 6.23 6.01 -0.22
C ILE A 134 5.61 7.30 -0.72
N PHE A 135 4.30 7.32 -0.86
CA PHE A 135 3.55 8.52 -1.19
C PHE A 135 2.13 8.37 -0.67
N VAL A 136 1.45 9.50 -0.53
CA VAL A 136 0.02 9.57 -0.24
C VAL A 136 -0.61 10.55 -1.23
N VAL A 137 -1.76 10.18 -1.77
CA VAL A 137 -2.57 11.01 -2.65
C VAL A 137 -3.90 11.26 -1.97
N GLU A 138 -4.28 12.52 -1.80
CA GLU A 138 -5.58 12.96 -1.31
C GLU A 138 -6.12 14.08 -2.21
N GLU A 139 -6.56 13.71 -3.41
CA GLU A 139 -7.14 14.61 -4.40
C GLU A 139 -8.67 14.51 -4.39
N LYS A 140 -9.34 15.43 -5.10
CA LYS A 140 -10.81 15.49 -5.17
C LYS A 140 -11.46 14.20 -5.67
N ARG A 141 -10.77 13.42 -6.50
CA ARG A 141 -11.28 12.21 -7.16
C ARG A 141 -10.33 11.02 -7.09
N ARG A 142 -9.25 11.13 -6.32
CA ARG A 142 -8.23 10.10 -6.19
C ARG A 142 -7.68 10.09 -4.76
N ILE A 143 -7.77 8.95 -4.08
CA ILE A 143 -7.22 8.76 -2.73
C ILE A 143 -6.43 7.46 -2.70
N GLY A 144 -5.21 7.49 -2.19
CA GLY A 144 -4.41 6.27 -2.12
C GLY A 144 -3.02 6.48 -1.55
N PHE A 145 -2.26 5.40 -1.45
CA PHE A 145 -0.87 5.43 -0.99
C PHE A 145 -0.12 4.22 -1.50
N ALA A 146 1.21 4.24 -1.34
CA ALA A 146 2.06 3.08 -1.62
C ALA A 146 2.88 2.68 -0.41
N LEU A 147 3.09 1.38 -0.26
CA LEU A 147 3.97 0.74 0.69
C LEU A 147 5.18 0.16 -0.02
N GLY A 148 6.36 0.55 0.43
CA GLY A 148 7.63 -0.04 0.02
C GLY A 148 8.20 -0.93 1.11
N THR A 149 8.81 -2.05 0.72
CA THR A 149 9.49 -2.94 1.67
C THR A 149 10.78 -2.32 2.20
N VAL A 150 10.98 -2.43 3.52
CA VAL A 150 12.22 -2.04 4.21
C VAL A 150 13.01 -3.28 4.59
N ARG A 151 12.40 -4.22 5.32
CA ARG A 151 13.02 -5.49 5.73
C ARG A 151 11.99 -6.51 6.23
N ASP A 152 12.49 -7.68 6.64
CA ASP A 152 11.75 -8.79 7.25
C ASP A 152 10.65 -9.44 6.41
N SER A 153 10.52 -8.99 5.15
CA SER A 153 9.59 -9.52 4.15
C SER A 153 10.18 -10.71 3.38
N VAL A 154 9.29 -11.55 2.84
CA VAL A 154 9.66 -12.63 1.91
C VAL A 154 9.87 -12.15 0.47
N VAL A 155 9.45 -10.92 0.19
CA VAL A 155 9.59 -10.22 -1.09
C VAL A 155 10.16 -8.81 -0.87
N SER A 156 10.78 -8.22 -1.89
CA SER A 156 11.23 -6.82 -1.90
C SER A 156 10.58 -6.10 -3.07
N GLY A 157 9.97 -4.94 -2.84
CA GLY A 157 9.23 -4.19 -3.84
C GLY A 157 8.25 -3.18 -3.26
N GLU A 158 7.31 -2.74 -4.09
CA GLU A 158 6.34 -1.69 -3.78
C GLU A 158 4.93 -2.16 -4.14
N GLU A 159 3.96 -1.78 -3.31
CA GLU A 159 2.54 -2.05 -3.49
C GLU A 159 1.75 -0.76 -3.25
N SER A 160 0.98 -0.34 -4.24
CA SER A 160 0.09 0.83 -4.17
C SER A 160 -1.36 0.42 -4.13
N PHE A 161 -2.13 1.21 -3.40
CA PHE A 161 -3.56 1.07 -3.18
C PHE A 161 -4.20 2.40 -3.59
N MET A 162 -5.09 2.37 -4.57
CA MET A 162 -5.67 3.59 -5.13
C MET A 162 -7.18 3.46 -5.29
N ILE A 163 -7.90 4.45 -4.78
CA ILE A 163 -9.32 4.63 -5.02
C ILE A 163 -9.50 5.80 -5.98
N GLU A 164 -10.21 5.55 -7.07
CA GLU A 164 -10.49 6.54 -8.12
C GLU A 164 -11.99 6.69 -8.30
N TRP A 165 -12.47 7.94 -8.30
CA TRP A 165 -13.81 8.30 -8.69
C TRP A 165 -13.80 8.80 -10.14
N ARG A 166 -14.23 7.95 -11.07
CA ARG A 166 -14.16 8.18 -12.52
C ARG A 166 -15.27 9.09 -13.02
N GLY A 167 -15.10 9.69 -14.19
CA GLY A 167 -16.04 10.69 -14.74
C GLY A 167 -17.46 10.19 -15.01
N ASP A 168 -17.64 8.87 -15.09
CA ASP A 168 -18.92 8.16 -15.21
C ASP A 168 -19.59 7.87 -13.86
N ASP A 169 -19.13 8.53 -12.80
CA ASP A 169 -19.55 8.39 -11.40
C ASP A 169 -19.15 7.06 -10.73
N GLU A 170 -18.41 6.18 -11.41
CA GLU A 170 -17.95 4.92 -10.82
C GLU A 170 -16.79 5.12 -9.85
N VAL A 171 -16.81 4.39 -8.73
CA VAL A 171 -15.71 4.34 -7.76
C VAL A 171 -14.99 3.02 -7.89
N TRP A 172 -13.69 3.06 -8.15
CA TRP A 172 -12.83 1.91 -8.38
C TRP A 172 -11.73 1.84 -7.34
N PHE A 173 -11.35 0.63 -6.94
CA PHE A 173 -10.19 0.35 -6.11
C PHE A 173 -9.20 -0.51 -6.90
N THR A 174 -7.99 0.00 -7.05
CA THR A 174 -6.91 -0.61 -7.82
C THR A 174 -5.72 -0.86 -6.91
N VAL A 175 -5.19 -2.08 -6.95
CA VAL A 175 -3.94 -2.44 -6.28
C VAL A 175 -2.90 -2.75 -7.36
N ARG A 176 -1.79 -2.01 -7.37
CA ARG A 176 -0.66 -2.23 -8.29
C ARG A 176 0.57 -2.55 -7.49
N ALA A 177 1.31 -3.57 -7.88
CA ALA A 177 2.54 -3.95 -7.19
C ALA A 177 3.61 -4.42 -8.17
N PHE A 178 4.87 -4.30 -7.74
CA PHE A 178 5.96 -5.10 -8.27
C PHE A 178 6.79 -5.62 -7.11
N ASP A 179 7.24 -6.87 -7.22
CA ASP A 179 8.11 -7.42 -6.19
C ASP A 179 9.04 -8.51 -6.73
N ARG A 180 10.15 -8.71 -6.03
CA ARG A 180 11.12 -9.79 -6.25
C ARG A 180 11.19 -10.68 -5.01
N PRO A 181 11.17 -12.02 -5.14
CA PRO A 181 11.32 -12.90 -3.99
C PRO A 181 12.74 -12.81 -3.40
N VAL A 182 12.81 -12.61 -2.08
CA VAL A 182 14.10 -12.59 -1.33
C VAL A 182 14.30 -13.83 -0.47
N ALA A 183 13.22 -14.47 -0.02
CA ALA A 183 13.30 -15.71 0.73
C ALA A 183 13.66 -16.92 -0.18
N PRO A 184 14.56 -17.84 0.23
CA PRO A 184 15.02 -18.96 -0.60
C PRO A 184 13.89 -19.83 -1.17
N LEU A 185 12.88 -20.15 -0.34
CA LEU A 185 11.72 -20.94 -0.76
C LEU A 185 10.93 -20.27 -1.90
N TYR A 186 10.76 -18.95 -1.85
CA TYR A 186 10.01 -18.19 -2.84
C TYR A 186 10.81 -17.96 -4.12
N ARG A 187 12.14 -17.95 -4.03
CA ARG A 187 13.04 -17.95 -5.20
C ARG A 187 12.97 -19.27 -5.98
N LEU A 188 12.82 -20.40 -5.27
CA LEU A 188 12.75 -21.73 -5.88
C LEU A 188 11.35 -22.08 -6.41
N LEU A 189 10.29 -21.49 -5.87
CA LEU A 189 8.91 -21.83 -6.21
C LEU A 189 8.10 -20.58 -6.62
N PRO A 190 8.22 -20.11 -7.88
CA PRO A 190 7.50 -18.94 -8.37
C PRO A 190 5.97 -19.03 -8.24
N ALA A 191 5.41 -20.25 -8.27
CA ALA A 191 3.99 -20.48 -8.04
C ALA A 191 3.52 -20.03 -6.65
N LEU A 192 4.37 -20.12 -5.62
CA LEU A 192 4.05 -19.64 -4.28
C LEU A 192 3.98 -18.11 -4.22
N VAL A 193 4.84 -17.40 -4.95
CA VAL A 193 4.78 -15.93 -5.06
C VAL A 193 3.44 -15.51 -5.64
N ARG A 194 3.05 -16.11 -6.77
CA ARG A 194 1.77 -15.81 -7.44
C ARG A 194 0.55 -16.14 -6.57
N ARG A 195 0.58 -17.28 -5.85
CA ARG A 195 -0.50 -17.67 -4.94
C ARG A 195 -0.61 -16.73 -3.73
N ARG A 196 0.52 -16.40 -3.10
CA ARG A 196 0.57 -15.44 -1.99
C ARG A 196 0.01 -14.09 -2.40
N ARG A 197 0.43 -13.58 -3.57
CA ARG A 197 -0.05 -12.29 -4.09
C ARG A 197 -1.55 -12.30 -4.33
N ARG A 198 -2.06 -13.33 -5.01
CA ARG A 198 -3.50 -13.47 -5.28
C ARG A 198 -4.33 -13.49 -4.00
N GLU A 199 -3.86 -14.22 -2.98
CA GLU A 199 -4.52 -14.26 -1.67
C GLU A 199 -4.51 -12.89 -1.00
N LEU A 200 -3.36 -12.20 -0.96
CA LEU A 200 -3.26 -10.86 -0.38
C LEU A 200 -4.19 -9.86 -1.06
N PHE A 201 -4.12 -9.77 -2.38
CA PHE A 201 -4.98 -8.88 -3.16
C PHE A 201 -6.45 -9.19 -2.87
N SER A 202 -6.84 -10.47 -2.93
CA SER A 202 -8.21 -10.90 -2.59
C SER A 202 -8.68 -10.41 -1.21
N ARG A 203 -7.80 -10.37 -0.21
CA ARG A 203 -8.12 -9.91 1.15
C ARG A 203 -8.29 -8.40 1.23
N TYR A 204 -7.36 -7.65 0.64
CA TYR A 204 -7.42 -6.17 0.61
C TYR A 204 -8.72 -5.67 0.00
N LEU A 205 -9.19 -6.37 -1.02
CA LEU A 205 -10.39 -5.99 -1.74
C LEU A 205 -11.65 -6.29 -0.96
N ARG A 206 -11.69 -7.44 -0.29
CA ARG A 206 -12.80 -7.76 0.61
C ARG A 206 -12.84 -6.78 1.78
N ALA A 207 -11.69 -6.33 2.26
CA ALA A 207 -11.59 -5.34 3.32
C ALA A 207 -12.16 -3.97 2.92
N ILE A 208 -11.86 -3.50 1.70
CA ILE A 208 -12.33 -2.19 1.22
C ILE A 208 -13.73 -2.27 0.58
N SER A 209 -14.14 -3.43 0.10
CA SER A 209 -15.41 -3.58 -0.60
C SER A 209 -16.60 -3.60 0.35
N PRO A 210 -17.61 -2.73 0.12
CA PRO A 210 -18.84 -2.72 0.91
C PRO A 210 -19.70 -3.98 0.71
N MET A 211 -19.40 -4.81 -0.30
CA MET A 211 -20.12 -6.07 -0.52
C MET A 211 -19.67 -7.17 0.45
N TYR A 212 -18.52 -7.00 1.11
CA TYR A 212 -17.91 -8.01 1.98
C TYR A 212 -17.75 -7.53 3.43
N THR A 213 -18.10 -6.28 3.74
CA THR A 213 -18.31 -5.84 5.13
C THR A 213 -19.32 -6.77 5.78
N THR A 214 -18.82 -7.65 6.66
CA THR A 214 -19.66 -8.44 7.54
C THR A 214 -20.31 -7.45 8.51
N PRO A 215 -21.65 -7.41 8.65
CA PRO A 215 -22.25 -6.60 9.69
C PRO A 215 -21.68 -7.02 11.05
N ALA A 216 -21.30 -6.02 11.85
CA ALA A 216 -20.80 -6.19 13.21
C ALA A 216 -21.81 -6.91 14.12
#